data_AF-A0A7G9Z8C6-F1
#
_entry.id   AF-A0A7G9Z8C6-F1
#
_cell.length_a   1.000
_cell.length_b   1.000
_cell.length_c   1.000
_cell.angle_alpha   90.00
_cell.angle_beta   90.00
_cell.angle_gamma   90.00
#
_symmetry.space_group_name_H-M   'P 1'
#
loop_
_entity.id
_entity.type
_entity.pdbx_description
1 polymer ?
#
loop_
_entity_poly.entity_id
_entity_poly.type
_entity_poly.pdbx_seq_one_letter_code
_entity_poly.pdbx_strand_id
1 'polypeptide(L)'
;MEENELVVVPKVELAEKDDLIKSAEERCQKLKSDFTRYKKRVDDREEAVSGKVHGELARRLLSVADSLDRAMDSYNTNQDSGFELVEKMLDGTRNNLEMTYNQLLSSLGVTPIAPSPGDRLNDELHTAIEATPNTFLPDKTILSLVRKGYTLNGELIRTAEVVISRGGETGEEEAKSKSILSKILRGFESRVFRRRFEELNIRERELKQNEEMLQRSAKELDAREAELKKMVEEVVKRREAEESRVHELEQNKEVLNVELKELKRQLHTIQESLTELEAKKDKTVIEDIALTRYYKELLEEKENLLKEIEELKRTKESLNTERQEEIREDDLQMKDMGMCL
;
A
#
# COMPACT_ATOMS: atom_id res chain seq x y z
N MET A 1 36.00 10.89 -35.03
CA MET A 1 35.04 11.87 -35.56
C MET A 1 33.82 11.06 -35.95
N GLU A 2 32.88 10.91 -35.03
CA GLU A 2 31.59 10.28 -35.33
C GLU A 2 30.67 11.42 -35.75
N GLU A 3 30.19 11.35 -37.00
CA GLU A 3 29.23 12.28 -37.55
C GLU A 3 27.92 12.16 -36.77
N ASN A 4 27.58 13.22 -36.03
CA ASN A 4 26.24 13.38 -35.46
C ASN A 4 25.24 13.57 -36.60
N GLU A 5 24.59 12.49 -37.00
CA GLU A 5 23.49 12.49 -37.94
C GLU A 5 22.32 13.28 -37.33
N LEU A 6 22.14 14.51 -37.80
CA LEU A 6 21.11 15.42 -37.34
C LEU A 6 19.77 14.96 -37.90
N VAL A 7 19.07 14.11 -37.16
CA VAL A 7 17.71 13.67 -37.48
C VAL A 7 16.76 14.86 -37.31
N VAL A 8 16.44 15.53 -38.42
CA VAL A 8 15.44 16.60 -38.47
C VAL A 8 14.06 15.96 -38.41
N VAL A 9 13.54 15.81 -37.19
CA VAL A 9 12.16 15.35 -36.98
C VAL A 9 11.22 16.52 -37.29
N PRO A 10 10.24 16.37 -38.20
CA PRO A 10 9.25 17.40 -38.49
C PRO A 10 8.51 17.84 -37.21
N LYS A 11 8.34 19.14 -36.99
CA LYS A 11 7.62 19.69 -35.81
C LYS A 11 6.23 19.07 -35.58
N VAL A 12 5.60 18.58 -36.64
CA VAL A 12 4.28 17.93 -36.60
C VAL A 12 4.35 16.55 -35.95
N GLU A 13 5.35 15.72 -36.27
CA GLU A 13 5.52 14.39 -35.65
C GLU A 13 5.89 14.47 -34.17
N LEU A 14 6.62 15.51 -33.76
CA LEU A 14 6.94 15.77 -32.36
C LEU A 14 5.68 16.12 -31.54
N ALA A 15 4.82 16.98 -32.09
CA ALA A 15 3.55 17.34 -31.45
C ALA A 15 2.60 16.13 -31.33
N GLU A 16 2.49 15.30 -32.38
CA GLU A 16 1.67 14.08 -32.34
C GLU A 16 2.17 13.07 -31.29
N LYS A 17 3.49 12.91 -31.14
CA LYS A 17 4.08 12.05 -30.11
C LYS A 17 3.84 12.59 -28.70
N ASP A 18 3.95 13.90 -28.49
CA ASP A 18 3.68 14.53 -27.19
C ASP A 18 2.21 14.36 -26.77
N ASP A 19 1.28 14.46 -27.72
CA ASP A 19 -0.15 14.23 -27.46
C ASP A 19 -0.45 12.75 -27.14
N LEU A 20 0.22 11.81 -27.83
CA LEU A 20 0.13 10.38 -27.52
C LEU A 20 0.70 10.04 -26.14
N ILE A 21 1.81 10.68 -25.75
CA ILE A 21 2.42 10.51 -24.43
C ILE A 21 1.47 11.03 -23.35
N LYS A 22 0.93 12.23 -23.50
CA LYS A 22 -0.07 12.78 -22.56
C LYS A 22 -1.30 11.88 -22.44
N SER A 23 -1.83 11.42 -23.57
CA SER A 23 -2.97 10.48 -23.57
C SER A 23 -2.64 9.14 -22.88
N ALA A 24 -1.41 8.65 -23.02
CA ALA A 24 -0.96 7.43 -22.33
C ALA A 24 -0.80 7.67 -20.82
N GLU A 25 -0.23 8.81 -20.41
CA GLU A 25 -0.06 9.20 -19.01
C GLU A 25 -1.40 9.36 -18.30
N GLU A 26 -2.37 10.02 -18.92
CA GLU A 26 -3.74 10.16 -18.41
C GLU A 26 -4.41 8.79 -18.22
N ARG A 27 -4.26 7.88 -19.19
CA ARG A 27 -4.76 6.50 -19.08
C ARG A 27 -4.08 5.73 -17.96
N CYS A 28 -2.77 5.87 -17.80
CA CYS A 28 -2.02 5.24 -16.72
C CYS A 28 -2.42 5.78 -15.34
N GLN A 29 -2.60 7.09 -15.19
CA GLN A 29 -3.06 7.71 -13.95
C GLN A 29 -4.48 7.26 -13.59
N LYS A 30 -5.38 7.21 -14.58
CA LYS A 30 -6.74 6.69 -14.39
C LYS A 30 -6.72 5.23 -13.97
N LEU A 31 -5.95 4.39 -14.66
CA LEU A 31 -5.83 2.97 -14.32
C LEU A 31 -5.25 2.76 -12.91
N LYS A 32 -4.26 3.56 -12.52
CA LYS A 32 -3.69 3.53 -11.16
C LYS A 32 -4.73 3.91 -10.10
N SER A 33 -5.55 4.94 -10.36
CA SER A 33 -6.65 5.36 -9.49
C SER A 33 -7.72 4.28 -9.38
N ASP A 34 -8.13 3.71 -10.51
CA ASP A 34 -9.13 2.64 -10.58
C ASP A 34 -8.65 1.38 -9.86
N PHE A 35 -7.37 1.01 -10.03
CA PHE A 35 -6.75 -0.10 -9.30
C PHE A 35 -6.69 0.15 -7.80
N THR A 36 -6.34 1.36 -7.37
CA THR A 36 -6.32 1.72 -5.94
C THR A 36 -7.71 1.63 -5.33
N ARG A 37 -8.74 2.12 -6.05
CA ARG A 37 -10.15 2.00 -5.62
C ARG A 37 -10.63 0.55 -5.59
N TYR A 38 -10.20 -0.25 -6.57
CA TYR A 38 -10.50 -1.68 -6.62
C TYR A 38 -9.88 -2.41 -5.44
N LYS A 39 -8.58 -2.20 -5.18
CA LYS A 39 -7.87 -2.80 -4.05
C LYS A 39 -8.56 -2.48 -2.73
N LYS A 40 -8.83 -1.19 -2.47
CA LYS A 40 -9.57 -0.78 -1.27
C LYS A 40 -10.92 -1.49 -1.14
N ARG A 41 -11.67 -1.62 -2.24
CA ARG A 41 -12.96 -2.33 -2.24
C ARG A 41 -12.81 -3.82 -1.95
N VAL A 42 -11.74 -4.46 -2.43
CA VAL A 42 -11.45 -5.86 -2.12
C VAL A 42 -11.11 -6.01 -0.64
N ASP A 43 -10.22 -5.16 -0.12
CA ASP A 43 -9.84 -5.17 1.30
C ASP A 43 -11.07 -4.97 2.20
N ASP A 44 -11.90 -3.95 1.92
CA ASP A 44 -13.15 -3.68 2.65
C ASP A 44 -14.13 -4.88 2.57
N ARG A 45 -14.17 -5.57 1.42
CA ARG A 45 -15.02 -6.75 1.23
C ARG A 45 -14.49 -7.95 2.01
N GLU A 46 -13.19 -8.17 2.04
CA GLU A 46 -12.55 -9.23 2.80
C GLU A 46 -12.78 -9.02 4.30
N GLU A 47 -12.62 -7.80 4.79
CA GLU A 47 -12.91 -7.46 6.19
C GLU A 47 -14.39 -7.68 6.52
N ALA A 48 -15.30 -7.24 5.64
CA ALA A 48 -16.74 -7.46 5.83
C ALA A 48 -17.11 -8.95 5.79
N VAL A 49 -16.50 -9.76 4.92
CA VAL A 49 -16.71 -11.21 4.87
C VAL A 49 -16.16 -11.87 6.13
N SER A 50 -14.94 -11.51 6.55
CA SER A 50 -14.32 -11.99 7.78
C SER A 50 -15.21 -11.68 8.99
N GLY A 51 -15.66 -10.44 9.15
CA GLY A 51 -16.55 -10.04 10.23
C GLY A 51 -17.88 -10.80 10.23
N LYS A 52 -18.46 -11.07 9.06
CA LYS A 52 -19.66 -11.91 8.93
C LYS A 52 -19.41 -13.35 9.36
N VAL A 53 -18.31 -13.96 8.92
CA VAL A 53 -17.94 -15.34 9.29
C VAL A 53 -17.72 -15.47 10.80
N HIS A 54 -16.98 -14.55 11.42
CA HIS A 54 -16.79 -14.53 12.86
C HIS A 54 -18.12 -14.35 13.61
N GLY A 55 -19.00 -13.46 13.12
CA GLY A 55 -20.32 -13.26 13.72
C GLY A 55 -21.24 -14.48 13.61
N GLU A 56 -21.20 -15.21 12.50
CA GLU A 56 -21.94 -16.46 12.33
C GLU A 56 -21.39 -17.58 13.22
N LEU A 57 -20.07 -17.69 13.35
CA LEU A 57 -19.43 -18.61 14.28
C LEU A 57 -19.83 -18.32 15.73
N ALA A 58 -19.76 -17.05 16.15
CA ALA A 58 -20.18 -16.63 17.48
C ALA A 58 -21.65 -17.00 17.74
N ARG A 59 -22.56 -16.74 16.78
CA ARG A 59 -23.97 -17.12 16.88
C ARG A 59 -24.18 -18.63 17.04
N ARG A 60 -23.41 -19.46 16.32
CA ARG A 60 -23.48 -20.92 16.44
C ARG A 60 -23.01 -21.40 17.81
N LEU A 61 -21.96 -20.78 18.35
CA LEU A 61 -21.40 -21.11 19.67
C LEU A 61 -22.29 -20.67 20.84
N LEU A 62 -23.20 -19.70 20.67
CA LEU A 62 -24.14 -19.30 21.72
C LEU A 62 -24.98 -20.48 22.24
N SER A 63 -25.43 -21.37 21.35
CA SER A 63 -26.19 -22.56 21.76
C SER A 63 -25.42 -23.51 22.69
N VAL A 64 -24.09 -23.53 22.57
CA VAL A 64 -23.19 -24.30 23.42
C VAL A 64 -23.03 -23.58 24.77
N ALA A 65 -22.86 -22.25 24.75
CA ALA A 65 -22.82 -21.43 25.95
C ALA A 65 -24.12 -21.57 26.78
N ASP A 66 -25.29 -21.49 26.14
CA ASP A 66 -26.59 -21.67 26.79
C ASP A 66 -26.73 -23.06 27.42
N SER A 67 -26.16 -24.09 26.80
CA SER A 67 -26.19 -25.45 27.33
C SER A 67 -25.21 -25.67 28.48
N LEU A 68 -24.06 -24.98 28.48
CA LEU A 68 -23.14 -24.92 29.62
C LEU A 68 -23.75 -24.16 30.79
N ASP A 69 -24.39 -23.02 30.56
CA ASP A 69 -25.09 -22.26 31.60
C ASP A 69 -26.19 -23.10 32.24
N ARG A 70 -27.03 -23.77 31.44
CA ARG A 70 -28.04 -24.70 31.94
C ARG A 70 -27.43 -25.86 32.76
N ALA A 71 -26.27 -26.36 32.35
CA ALA A 71 -25.57 -27.38 33.11
C ALA A 71 -25.09 -26.84 34.46
N MET A 72 -24.53 -25.62 34.51
CA MET A 72 -24.10 -24.96 35.74
C MET A 72 -25.26 -24.67 36.70
N ASP A 73 -26.40 -24.20 36.21
CA ASP A 73 -27.59 -23.92 37.03
C ASP A 73 -28.19 -25.19 37.66
N SER A 74 -28.08 -26.33 36.97
CA SER A 74 -28.53 -27.63 37.49
C SER A 74 -27.75 -28.13 38.71
N TYR A 75 -26.53 -27.61 38.94
CA TYR A 75 -25.77 -27.88 40.16
C TYR A 75 -26.25 -27.06 41.36
N ASN A 76 -26.73 -25.83 41.14
CA ASN A 76 -27.07 -24.90 42.21
C ASN A 76 -28.44 -25.18 42.86
N THR A 77 -29.27 -26.00 42.23
CA THR A 77 -30.67 -26.24 42.63
C THR A 77 -30.89 -27.49 43.48
N ASN A 78 -29.87 -28.33 43.67
CA ASN A 78 -29.98 -29.58 44.41
C ASN A 78 -29.40 -29.44 45.83
N GLN A 79 -30.27 -29.21 46.83
CA GLN A 79 -29.93 -29.05 48.25
C GLN A 79 -30.04 -30.33 49.11
N ASP A 80 -30.21 -31.51 48.50
CA ASP A 80 -30.26 -32.75 49.27
C ASP A 80 -28.84 -33.23 49.65
N SER A 81 -28.73 -34.05 50.70
CA SER A 81 -27.44 -34.56 51.19
C SER A 81 -27.46 -36.09 51.25
N GLY A 82 -26.61 -36.74 50.42
CA GLY A 82 -26.48 -38.21 50.37
C GLY A 82 -25.65 -38.73 49.20
N PHE A 83 -25.21 -40.00 49.27
CA PHE A 83 -24.35 -40.66 48.27
C PHE A 83 -25.06 -40.89 46.92
N GLU A 84 -26.37 -41.18 46.94
CA GLU A 84 -27.20 -41.37 45.73
C GLU A 84 -27.41 -40.06 44.94
N LEU A 85 -27.37 -38.90 45.62
CA LEU A 85 -27.40 -37.59 44.96
C LEU A 85 -26.10 -37.33 44.21
N VAL A 86 -24.95 -37.69 44.78
CA VAL A 86 -23.63 -37.51 44.16
C VAL A 86 -23.52 -38.34 42.88
N GLU A 87 -24.01 -39.58 42.87
CA GLU A 87 -24.05 -40.44 41.69
C GLU A 87 -24.96 -39.87 40.59
N LYS A 88 -26.18 -39.43 40.94
CA LYS A 88 -27.10 -38.77 40.00
C LYS A 88 -26.56 -37.44 39.46
N MET A 89 -25.84 -36.67 40.29
CA MET A 89 -25.16 -35.45 39.86
C MET A 89 -24.03 -35.77 38.88
N LEU A 90 -23.19 -36.76 39.17
CA LEU A 90 -22.10 -37.19 38.29
C LEU A 90 -22.60 -37.66 36.93
N ASP A 91 -23.67 -38.46 36.90
CA ASP A 91 -24.29 -38.92 35.65
C ASP A 91 -24.95 -37.78 34.88
N GLY A 92 -25.67 -36.89 35.57
CA GLY A 92 -26.25 -35.69 34.96
C GLY A 92 -25.19 -34.77 34.37
N THR A 93 -24.08 -34.59 35.09
CA THR A 93 -22.90 -33.85 34.62
C THR A 93 -22.33 -34.45 33.35
N ARG A 94 -22.09 -35.76 33.37
CA ARG A 94 -21.48 -36.49 32.27
C ARG A 94 -22.34 -36.38 31.01
N ASN A 95 -23.65 -36.58 31.15
CA ASN A 95 -24.61 -36.48 30.04
C ASN A 95 -24.69 -35.04 29.49
N ASN A 96 -24.70 -34.03 30.37
CA ASN A 96 -24.71 -32.63 29.94
C ASN A 96 -23.43 -32.24 29.20
N LEU A 97 -22.26 -32.69 29.68
CA LEU A 97 -20.98 -32.46 29.01
C LEU A 97 -20.92 -33.15 27.64
N GLU A 98 -21.40 -34.40 27.56
CA GLU A 98 -21.45 -35.14 26.30
C GLU A 98 -22.40 -34.49 25.28
N MET A 99 -23.58 -34.06 25.72
CA MET A 99 -24.54 -33.35 24.88
C MET A 99 -23.95 -32.02 24.39
N THR A 100 -23.33 -31.26 25.28
CA THR A 100 -22.70 -29.96 24.95
C THR A 100 -21.54 -30.15 23.96
N TYR A 101 -20.71 -31.18 24.16
CA TYR A 101 -19.63 -31.53 23.25
C TYR A 101 -20.15 -31.87 21.85
N ASN A 102 -21.22 -32.68 21.75
CA ASN A 102 -21.82 -33.03 20.46
C ASN A 102 -22.48 -31.82 19.79
N GLN A 103 -23.14 -30.95 20.55
CA GLN A 103 -23.70 -29.68 20.05
C GLN A 103 -22.59 -28.77 19.50
N LEU A 104 -21.46 -28.66 20.19
CA LEU A 104 -20.31 -27.88 19.73
C LEU A 104 -19.79 -28.40 18.40
N LEU A 105 -19.52 -29.71 18.29
CA LEU A 105 -19.05 -30.31 17.04
C LEU A 105 -20.04 -30.08 15.89
N SER A 106 -21.33 -30.32 16.13
CA SER A 106 -22.37 -30.10 15.12
C SER A 106 -22.49 -28.63 14.71
N SER A 107 -22.33 -27.68 15.64
CA SER A 107 -22.41 -26.24 15.35
C SER A 107 -21.30 -25.79 14.39
N LEU A 108 -20.13 -26.43 14.49
CA LEU A 108 -18.95 -26.18 13.66
C LEU A 108 -18.93 -26.99 12.36
N GLY A 109 -19.91 -27.88 12.13
CA GLY A 109 -19.91 -28.80 10.98
C GLY A 109 -18.83 -29.89 11.09
N VAL A 110 -18.35 -30.16 12.30
CA VAL A 110 -17.32 -31.15 12.58
C VAL A 110 -17.99 -32.49 12.90
N THR A 111 -17.56 -33.55 12.22
CA THR A 111 -18.05 -34.91 12.45
C THR A 111 -16.93 -35.80 12.98
N PRO A 112 -17.09 -36.45 14.15
CA PRO A 112 -16.06 -37.31 14.72
C PRO A 112 -15.95 -38.64 13.95
N ILE A 113 -14.73 -39.11 13.77
CA ILE A 113 -14.40 -40.45 13.28
C ILE A 113 -13.98 -41.28 14.49
N ALA A 114 -14.82 -42.23 14.88
CA ALA A 114 -14.61 -43.08 16.05
C ALA A 114 -15.02 -44.53 15.73
N PRO A 115 -14.16 -45.30 15.03
CA PRO A 115 -14.43 -46.71 14.77
C PRO A 115 -14.54 -47.50 16.08
N SER A 116 -15.41 -48.50 16.08
CA SER A 116 -15.61 -49.40 17.20
C SER A 116 -14.60 -50.55 17.17
N PRO A 117 -14.27 -51.15 18.33
CA PRO A 117 -13.58 -52.43 18.37
C PRO A 117 -14.32 -53.46 17.51
N GLY A 118 -13.60 -54.11 16.59
CA GLY A 118 -14.15 -55.07 15.62
C GLY A 118 -14.33 -54.50 14.20
N ASP A 119 -14.29 -53.18 14.02
CA ASP A 119 -14.35 -52.56 12.69
C ASP A 119 -13.07 -52.83 11.89
N ARG A 120 -13.18 -52.82 10.56
CA ARG A 120 -12.00 -52.93 9.68
C ARG A 120 -11.26 -51.59 9.60
N LEU A 121 -9.93 -51.66 9.55
CA LEU A 121 -9.11 -50.50 9.26
C LEU A 121 -9.44 -49.96 7.85
N ASN A 122 -9.69 -48.66 7.76
CA ASN A 122 -9.81 -47.93 6.51
C ASN A 122 -8.65 -46.93 6.46
N ASP A 123 -7.73 -47.11 5.52
CA ASP A 123 -6.51 -46.32 5.41
C ASP A 123 -6.77 -44.83 5.09
N GLU A 124 -7.95 -44.49 4.55
CA GLU A 124 -8.35 -43.09 4.29
C GLU A 124 -8.78 -42.35 5.56
N LEU A 125 -9.34 -43.07 6.54
CA LEU A 125 -9.95 -42.48 7.73
C LEU A 125 -9.17 -42.76 9.01
N HIS A 126 -8.32 -43.79 9.01
CA HIS A 126 -7.68 -44.33 10.20
C HIS A 126 -6.16 -44.44 10.01
N THR A 127 -5.42 -44.30 11.12
CA THR A 127 -3.98 -44.51 11.17
C THR A 127 -3.68 -45.52 12.26
N ALA A 128 -3.09 -46.65 11.88
CA ALA A 128 -2.71 -47.71 12.82
C ALA A 128 -1.38 -47.34 13.51
N ILE A 129 -1.43 -47.06 14.81
CA ILE A 129 -0.22 -46.70 15.58
C ILE A 129 0.47 -47.92 16.19
N GLU A 130 -0.30 -48.97 16.47
CA GLU A 130 0.19 -50.20 17.09
C GLU A 130 -0.58 -51.41 16.54
N ALA A 131 0.12 -52.54 16.42
CA ALA A 131 -0.46 -53.78 15.92
C ALA A 131 -0.16 -54.95 16.88
N THR A 132 -1.20 -55.47 17.52
CA THR A 132 -1.10 -56.49 18.58
C THR A 132 -1.57 -57.85 18.06
N PRO A 133 -0.88 -58.96 18.38
CA PRO A 133 -1.36 -60.30 18.03
C PRO A 133 -2.66 -60.60 18.78
N ASN A 134 -3.69 -61.02 18.06
CA ASN A 134 -4.95 -61.46 18.63
C ASN A 134 -5.48 -62.66 17.83
N THR A 135 -5.67 -63.78 18.51
CA THR A 135 -6.10 -65.06 17.94
C THR A 135 -7.60 -65.11 17.61
N PHE A 136 -8.39 -64.15 18.11
CA PHE A 136 -9.84 -64.13 17.96
C PHE A 136 -10.34 -63.22 16.83
N LEU A 137 -9.50 -62.27 16.38
CA LEU A 137 -9.89 -61.25 15.41
C LEU A 137 -8.96 -61.26 14.19
N PRO A 138 -9.49 -61.17 12.95
CA PRO A 138 -8.69 -61.14 11.73
C PRO A 138 -7.65 -60.01 11.69
N ASP A 139 -6.65 -60.15 10.82
CA ASP A 139 -5.67 -59.10 10.55
C ASP A 139 -6.35 -57.79 10.08
N LYS A 140 -5.77 -56.64 10.46
CA LYS A 140 -6.30 -55.28 10.21
C LYS A 140 -7.67 -54.98 10.83
N THR A 141 -8.06 -55.71 11.87
CA THR A 141 -9.26 -55.39 12.67
C THR A 141 -8.90 -54.42 13.79
N ILE A 142 -9.70 -53.38 13.99
CA ILE A 142 -9.50 -52.37 15.04
C ILE A 142 -9.79 -53.00 16.40
N LEU A 143 -8.83 -52.90 17.32
CA LEU A 143 -8.95 -53.39 18.69
C LEU A 143 -9.40 -52.28 19.64
N SER A 144 -8.83 -51.09 19.48
CA SER A 144 -9.17 -49.93 20.29
C SER A 144 -8.88 -48.62 19.58
N LEU A 145 -9.65 -47.60 19.94
CA LEU A 145 -9.43 -46.23 19.52
C LEU A 145 -8.52 -45.53 20.52
N VAL A 146 -7.40 -45.01 20.04
CA VAL A 146 -6.43 -44.25 20.85
C VAL A 146 -6.79 -42.77 20.80
N ARG A 147 -7.16 -42.30 19.60
CA ARG A 147 -7.53 -40.90 19.38
C ARG A 147 -8.58 -40.77 18.28
N LYS A 148 -9.69 -40.09 18.57
CA LYS A 148 -10.75 -39.78 17.58
C LYS A 148 -10.18 -39.03 16.37
N GLY A 149 -10.64 -39.34 15.16
CA GLY A 149 -10.44 -38.51 13.98
C GLY A 149 -11.56 -37.47 13.85
N TYR A 150 -11.44 -36.54 12.91
CA TYR A 150 -12.46 -35.54 12.62
C TYR A 150 -12.49 -35.15 11.15
N THR A 151 -13.70 -34.93 10.64
CA THR A 151 -13.95 -34.27 9.35
C THR A 151 -14.65 -32.94 9.57
N LEU A 152 -14.43 -31.97 8.69
CA LEU A 152 -15.15 -30.69 8.65
C LEU A 152 -15.88 -30.62 7.32
N ASN A 153 -17.21 -30.59 7.38
CA ASN A 153 -18.06 -30.56 6.18
C ASN A 153 -17.71 -31.65 5.15
N GLY A 154 -17.25 -32.82 5.61
CA GLY A 154 -16.83 -33.94 4.78
C GLY A 154 -15.35 -33.96 4.38
N GLU A 155 -14.58 -32.91 4.66
CA GLU A 155 -13.14 -32.88 4.43
C GLU A 155 -12.37 -33.40 5.65
N LEU A 156 -11.42 -34.31 5.43
CA LEU A 156 -10.64 -34.93 6.50
C LEU A 156 -9.63 -33.94 7.09
N ILE A 157 -9.80 -33.59 8.37
CA ILE A 157 -8.81 -32.76 9.11
C ILE A 157 -7.78 -33.66 9.80
N ARG A 158 -8.25 -34.78 10.36
CA ARG A 158 -7.40 -35.72 11.10
C ARG A 158 -7.97 -37.13 11.06
N THR A 159 -7.11 -38.11 10.79
CA THR A 159 -7.44 -39.53 10.89
C THR A 159 -7.64 -39.98 12.34
N ALA A 160 -8.38 -41.06 12.54
CA ALA A 160 -8.49 -41.70 13.84
C ALA A 160 -7.27 -42.60 14.10
N GLU A 161 -6.61 -42.43 15.24
CA GLU A 161 -5.47 -43.27 15.64
C GLU A 161 -5.98 -44.51 16.35
N VAL A 162 -5.63 -45.69 15.85
CA VAL A 162 -6.19 -46.98 16.30
C VAL A 162 -5.10 -48.02 16.53
N VAL A 163 -5.38 -48.97 17.43
CA VAL A 163 -4.62 -50.21 17.58
C VAL A 163 -5.31 -51.30 16.77
N ILE A 164 -4.55 -52.09 16.00
CA ILE A 164 -5.10 -53.15 15.14
C ILE A 164 -4.64 -54.54 15.54
N SER A 165 -5.43 -55.56 15.20
CA SER A 165 -5.08 -56.97 15.29
C SER A 165 -4.15 -57.36 14.15
N ARG A 166 -3.14 -58.20 14.44
CA ARG A 166 -2.33 -58.90 13.43
C ARG A 166 -2.87 -60.27 13.02
N GLY A 167 -4.00 -60.72 13.59
CA GLY A 167 -4.55 -62.07 13.40
C GLY A 167 -3.72 -63.17 14.08
N GLY A 168 -4.32 -64.36 14.25
CA GLY A 168 -3.62 -65.54 14.76
C GLY A 168 -4.17 -66.86 14.21
N GLU A 169 -3.32 -67.60 13.50
CA GLU A 169 -3.46 -69.04 13.31
C GLU A 169 -3.16 -69.75 14.65
N THR A 170 -4.01 -70.69 15.06
CA THR A 170 -3.76 -71.54 16.23
C THR A 170 -3.06 -72.82 15.80
N GLY A 171 -1.95 -73.16 16.45
CA GLY A 171 -1.26 -74.44 16.34
C GLY A 171 -0.87 -74.92 17.73
N GLU A 172 -1.47 -76.02 18.16
CA GLU A 172 -1.33 -76.74 19.42
C GLU A 172 0.13 -77.12 19.73
N GLU A 173 0.67 -76.81 20.93
CA GLU A 173 1.81 -77.55 21.51
C GLU A 173 2.12 -77.18 22.98
N GLU A 174 1.17 -77.31 23.91
CA GLU A 174 1.46 -77.23 25.36
C GLU A 174 1.22 -78.59 26.05
N ALA A 175 2.23 -79.48 26.09
CA ALA A 175 2.35 -80.46 27.20
C ALA A 175 3.65 -81.27 27.27
N LYS A 176 4.43 -81.51 26.19
CA LYS A 176 5.54 -82.50 26.23
C LYS A 176 6.96 -81.96 26.02
N SER A 177 7.15 -80.67 25.82
CA SER A 177 8.45 -80.12 25.37
C SER A 177 9.29 -79.45 26.47
N LYS A 178 9.05 -79.70 27.77
CA LYS A 178 9.84 -79.08 28.86
C LYS A 178 11.29 -79.62 28.99
N SER A 179 11.63 -80.74 28.35
CA SER A 179 12.98 -81.35 28.50
C SER A 179 13.92 -81.09 27.32
N ILE A 180 13.41 -80.93 26.10
CA ILE A 180 14.23 -80.75 24.88
C ILE A 180 14.40 -79.26 24.53
N LEU A 181 13.37 -78.44 24.79
CA LEU A 181 13.42 -77.01 24.51
C LEU A 181 14.40 -76.24 25.39
N SER A 182 14.76 -76.68 26.61
CA SER A 182 15.74 -75.96 27.44
C SER A 182 17.19 -76.01 26.91
N LYS A 183 17.47 -76.93 25.98
CA LYS A 183 18.75 -77.03 25.25
C LYS A 183 18.69 -76.40 23.86
N ILE A 184 17.53 -76.41 23.19
CA ILE A 184 17.35 -75.81 21.85
C ILE A 184 17.00 -74.31 21.94
N LEU A 185 16.20 -73.87 22.91
CA LEU A 185 15.86 -72.45 23.17
C LEU A 185 17.10 -71.63 23.53
N ARG A 186 18.09 -72.21 24.21
CA ARG A 186 19.38 -71.54 24.45
C ARG A 186 20.13 -71.16 23.16
N GLY A 187 19.87 -71.86 22.04
CA GLY A 187 20.46 -71.56 20.73
C GLY A 187 19.55 -70.81 19.76
N PHE A 188 18.22 -70.91 19.91
CA PHE A 188 17.24 -70.37 18.96
C PHE A 188 16.58 -69.06 19.45
N GLU A 189 16.24 -68.95 20.74
CA GLU A 189 15.84 -67.66 21.35
C GLU A 189 16.98 -66.66 21.24
N SER A 190 18.22 -67.12 21.36
CA SER A 190 19.38 -66.25 21.22
C SER A 190 19.52 -65.63 19.82
N ARG A 191 18.97 -66.23 18.75
CA ARG A 191 19.17 -65.78 17.36
C ARG A 191 18.05 -64.88 16.87
N VAL A 192 16.80 -65.25 17.09
CA VAL A 192 15.64 -64.41 16.75
C VAL A 192 15.55 -63.21 17.68
N PHE A 193 15.78 -63.42 18.99
CA PHE A 193 15.84 -62.32 19.95
C PHE A 193 17.07 -61.43 19.67
N ARG A 194 18.25 -61.98 19.32
CA ARG A 194 19.39 -61.15 18.85
C ARG A 194 19.03 -60.31 17.65
N ARG A 195 18.40 -60.89 16.63
CA ARG A 195 18.08 -60.17 15.39
C ARG A 195 17.13 -59.00 15.65
N ARG A 196 16.13 -59.21 16.50
CA ARG A 196 15.17 -58.17 16.92
C ARG A 196 15.81 -57.14 17.84
N PHE A 197 16.73 -57.55 18.72
CA PHE A 197 17.54 -56.64 19.56
C PHE A 197 18.52 -55.83 18.70
N GLU A 198 19.11 -56.43 17.67
CA GLU A 198 19.97 -55.76 16.69
C GLU A 198 19.17 -54.76 15.86
N GLU A 199 17.96 -55.12 15.40
CA GLU A 199 17.03 -54.20 14.73
C GLU A 199 16.61 -53.04 15.64
N LEU A 200 16.31 -53.30 16.91
CA LEU A 200 16.00 -52.25 17.89
C LEU A 200 17.21 -51.35 18.17
N ASN A 201 18.41 -51.91 18.29
CA ASN A 201 19.66 -51.15 18.44
C ASN A 201 20.02 -50.36 17.16
N ILE A 202 19.60 -50.82 15.98
CA ILE A 202 19.71 -50.05 14.73
C ILE A 202 18.73 -48.88 14.76
N ARG A 203 17.45 -49.12 15.09
CA ARG A 203 16.44 -48.05 15.21
C ARG A 203 16.78 -47.02 16.30
N GLU A 204 17.34 -47.46 17.42
CA GLU A 204 17.79 -46.54 18.48
C GLU A 204 18.92 -45.64 17.98
N ARG A 205 19.86 -46.19 17.18
CA ARG A 205 20.91 -45.40 16.53
C ARG A 205 20.35 -44.44 15.47
N GLU A 206 19.38 -44.87 14.68
CA GLU A 206 18.69 -44.01 13.71
C GLU A 206 17.93 -42.87 14.39
N LEU A 207 17.22 -43.15 15.49
CA LEU A 207 16.53 -42.13 16.28
C LEU A 207 17.50 -41.13 16.91
N LYS A 208 18.63 -41.60 17.45
CA LYS A 208 19.71 -40.72 17.94
C LYS A 208 20.29 -39.86 16.82
N GLN A 209 20.52 -40.42 15.63
CA GLN A 209 20.98 -39.65 14.47
C GLN A 209 19.95 -38.61 14.01
N ASN A 210 18.66 -38.95 14.02
CA ASN A 210 17.60 -38.01 13.68
C ASN A 210 17.45 -36.90 14.71
N GLU A 211 17.58 -37.22 16.01
CA GLU A 211 17.60 -36.23 17.09
C GLU A 211 18.78 -35.27 16.93
N GLU A 212 19.98 -35.79 16.65
CA GLU A 212 21.16 -34.96 16.37
C GLU A 212 20.96 -34.08 15.12
N MET A 213 20.31 -34.60 14.07
CA MET A 213 19.99 -33.83 12.88
C MET A 213 19.01 -32.70 13.20
N LEU A 214 17.94 -32.97 13.93
CA LEU A 214 16.96 -31.97 14.36
C LEU A 214 17.61 -30.90 15.25
N GLN A 215 18.50 -31.28 16.17
CA GLN A 215 19.25 -30.32 16.99
C GLN A 215 20.17 -29.44 16.15
N ARG A 216 20.80 -29.97 15.08
CA ARG A 216 21.60 -29.16 14.14
C ARG A 216 20.71 -28.19 13.37
N SER A 217 19.59 -28.65 12.83
CA SER A 217 18.64 -27.78 12.11
C SER A 217 18.06 -26.69 13.01
N ALA A 218 17.76 -26.99 14.28
CA ALA A 218 17.31 -26.00 15.25
C ALA A 218 18.37 -24.90 15.47
N LYS A 219 19.63 -25.28 15.67
CA LYS A 219 20.74 -24.32 15.81
C LYS A 219 20.96 -23.48 14.55
N GLU A 220 20.78 -24.06 13.37
CA GLU A 220 20.84 -23.32 12.10
C GLU A 220 19.70 -22.31 11.96
N LEU A 221 18.49 -22.66 12.41
CA LEU A 221 17.35 -21.75 12.44
C LEU A 221 17.58 -20.59 13.42
N ASP A 222 18.10 -20.88 14.62
CA ASP A 222 18.45 -19.84 15.60
C ASP A 222 19.51 -18.87 15.06
N ALA A 223 20.52 -19.39 14.35
CA ALA A 223 21.54 -18.56 13.69
C ALA A 223 20.94 -17.67 12.60
N ARG A 224 20.06 -18.22 11.75
CA ARG A 224 19.35 -17.45 10.72
C ARG A 224 18.43 -16.40 11.32
N GLU A 225 17.74 -16.71 12.42
CA GLU A 225 16.92 -15.73 13.13
C GLU A 225 17.77 -14.57 13.66
N ALA A 226 18.95 -14.85 14.20
CA ALA A 226 19.88 -13.82 14.66
C ALA A 226 20.42 -12.96 13.50
N GLU A 227 20.71 -13.54 12.34
CA GLU A 227 21.09 -12.80 11.12
C GLU A 227 19.95 -11.92 10.61
N LEU A 228 18.71 -12.44 10.60
CA LEU A 228 17.52 -11.68 10.22
C LEU A 228 17.29 -10.49 11.17
N LYS A 229 17.45 -10.68 12.48
CA LYS A 229 17.35 -9.58 13.45
C LYS A 229 18.37 -8.47 13.18
N LYS A 230 19.62 -8.81 12.86
CA LYS A 230 20.65 -7.83 12.49
C LYS A 230 20.28 -7.08 11.21
N MET A 231 19.83 -7.78 10.18
CA MET A 231 19.38 -7.15 8.93
C MET A 231 18.20 -6.21 9.15
N VAL A 232 17.23 -6.59 9.98
CA VAL A 232 16.10 -5.72 10.34
C VAL A 232 16.60 -4.47 11.08
N GLU A 233 17.51 -4.62 12.03
CA GLU A 233 18.07 -3.48 12.76
C GLU A 233 18.84 -2.51 11.84
N GLU A 234 19.61 -3.02 10.87
CA GLU A 234 20.26 -2.20 9.86
C GLU A 234 19.27 -1.46 8.96
N VAL A 235 18.19 -2.13 8.53
CA VAL A 235 17.13 -1.51 7.72
C VAL A 235 16.42 -0.41 8.51
N VAL A 236 16.15 -0.63 9.80
CA VAL A 236 15.54 0.39 10.67
C VAL A 236 16.45 1.60 10.80
N LYS A 237 17.76 1.42 11.06
CA LYS A 237 18.72 2.53 11.12
C LYS A 237 18.79 3.32 9.81
N ARG A 238 18.75 2.63 8.65
CA ARG A 238 18.70 3.29 7.33
C ARG A 238 17.41 4.09 7.16
N ARG A 239 16.27 3.52 7.56
CA ARG A 239 14.98 4.21 7.52
C ARG A 239 14.98 5.47 8.37
N GLU A 240 15.46 5.42 9.61
CA GLU A 240 15.55 6.57 10.51
C GLU A 240 16.46 7.68 9.95
N ALA A 241 17.58 7.30 9.33
CA ALA A 241 18.48 8.26 8.67
C ALA A 241 17.81 8.93 7.46
N GLU A 242 17.07 8.19 6.65
CA GLU A 242 16.33 8.75 5.51
C GLU A 242 15.12 9.59 5.96
N GLU A 243 14.41 9.22 7.02
CA GLU A 243 13.35 10.05 7.60
C GLU A 243 13.88 11.40 8.10
N SER A 244 15.07 11.40 8.71
CA SER A 244 15.75 12.64 9.12
C SER A 244 16.10 13.52 7.91
N ARG A 245 16.60 12.93 6.82
CA ARG A 245 16.88 13.65 5.56
C ARG A 245 15.62 14.23 4.92
N VAL A 246 14.54 13.48 4.91
CA VAL A 246 13.24 13.96 4.40
C VAL A 246 12.79 15.18 5.21
N HIS A 247 12.93 15.13 6.53
CA HIS A 247 12.58 16.26 7.40
C HIS A 247 13.42 17.51 7.09
N GLU A 248 14.74 17.38 6.90
CA GLU A 248 15.61 18.49 6.49
C GLU A 248 15.20 19.07 5.11
N LEU A 249 14.86 18.21 4.15
CA LEU A 249 14.40 18.65 2.83
C LEU A 249 13.05 19.36 2.89
N GLU A 250 12.13 18.92 3.76
CA GLU A 250 10.86 19.58 4.00
C GLU A 250 11.06 20.99 4.58
N GLN A 251 11.92 21.14 5.59
CA GLN A 251 12.27 22.45 6.15
C GLN A 251 12.88 23.37 5.07
N ASN A 252 13.82 22.86 4.28
CA ASN A 252 14.43 23.63 3.19
C ASN A 252 13.40 24.06 2.13
N LYS A 253 12.44 23.17 1.79
CA LYS A 253 11.34 23.48 0.89
C LYS A 253 10.46 24.61 1.43
N GLU A 254 10.17 24.62 2.73
CA GLU A 254 9.40 25.69 3.36
C GLU A 254 10.12 27.04 3.27
N VAL A 255 11.43 27.06 3.59
CA VAL A 255 12.26 28.27 3.47
C VAL A 255 12.26 28.79 2.03
N LEU A 256 12.51 27.92 1.05
CA LEU A 256 12.49 28.28 -0.38
C LEU A 256 11.12 28.79 -0.85
N ASN A 257 10.02 28.26 -0.31
CA ASN A 257 8.68 28.76 -0.62
C ASN A 257 8.44 30.18 -0.10
N VAL A 258 8.98 30.51 1.08
CA VAL A 258 8.92 31.87 1.63
C VAL A 258 9.74 32.83 0.76
N GLU A 259 10.96 32.44 0.38
CA GLU A 259 11.82 33.23 -0.51
C GLU A 259 11.16 33.45 -1.88
N LEU A 260 10.58 32.42 -2.48
CA LEU A 260 9.84 32.53 -3.75
C LEU A 260 8.64 33.48 -3.64
N LYS A 261 7.94 33.48 -2.50
CA LYS A 261 6.81 34.39 -2.26
C LYS A 261 7.28 35.83 -2.18
N GLU A 262 8.43 36.07 -1.55
CA GLU A 262 9.00 37.40 -1.44
C GLU A 262 9.54 37.90 -2.79
N LEU A 263 10.25 37.06 -3.54
CA LEU A 263 10.69 37.38 -4.90
C LEU A 263 9.52 37.71 -5.83
N LYS A 264 8.39 37.00 -5.71
CA LYS A 264 7.18 37.33 -6.48
C LYS A 264 6.59 38.69 -6.11
N ARG A 265 6.61 39.07 -4.83
CA ARG A 265 6.18 40.42 -4.41
C ARG A 265 7.08 41.50 -4.96
N GLN A 266 8.39 41.31 -4.86
CA GLN A 266 9.37 42.24 -5.41
C GLN A 266 9.20 42.40 -6.93
N LEU A 267 9.00 41.30 -7.64
CA LEU A 267 8.73 41.32 -9.07
C LEU A 267 7.46 42.11 -9.40
N HIS A 268 6.40 41.94 -8.61
CA HIS A 268 5.16 42.70 -8.78
C HIS A 268 5.39 44.21 -8.58
N THR A 269 6.09 44.62 -7.53
CA THR A 269 6.42 46.04 -7.29
C THR A 269 7.29 46.62 -8.42
N ILE A 270 8.24 45.85 -8.94
CA ILE A 270 9.04 46.27 -10.10
C ILE A 270 8.15 46.47 -11.33
N GLN A 271 7.22 45.55 -11.59
CA GLN A 271 6.26 45.69 -12.70
C GLN A 271 5.39 46.94 -12.56
N GLU A 272 4.87 47.23 -11.36
CA GLU A 272 4.12 48.46 -11.10
C GLU A 272 4.98 49.70 -11.41
N SER A 273 6.21 49.75 -10.90
CA SER A 273 7.13 50.86 -11.16
C SER A 273 7.46 51.04 -12.65
N LEU A 274 7.56 49.92 -13.40
CA LEU A 274 7.78 49.94 -14.84
C LEU A 274 6.58 50.54 -15.56
N THR A 275 5.36 50.15 -15.19
CA THR A 275 4.14 50.71 -15.79
C THR A 275 3.98 52.21 -15.51
N GLU A 276 4.36 52.67 -14.31
CA GLU A 276 4.37 54.11 -13.99
C GLU A 276 5.40 54.87 -14.82
N LEU A 277 6.59 54.30 -15.01
CA LEU A 277 7.65 54.88 -15.84
C LEU A 277 7.24 54.96 -17.31
N GLU A 278 6.58 53.93 -17.84
CA GLU A 278 6.02 53.93 -19.19
C GLU A 278 4.97 55.02 -19.35
N ALA A 279 4.04 55.17 -18.40
CA ALA A 279 3.05 56.25 -18.43
C ALA A 279 3.70 57.65 -18.37
N LYS A 280 4.75 57.83 -17.56
CA LYS A 280 5.53 59.08 -17.51
C LYS A 280 6.23 59.36 -18.84
N LYS A 281 6.84 58.33 -19.45
CA LYS A 281 7.47 58.43 -20.78
C LYS A 281 6.45 58.89 -21.82
N ASP A 282 5.28 58.24 -21.87
CA ASP A 282 4.24 58.58 -22.84
C ASP A 282 3.73 60.02 -22.64
N LYS A 283 3.55 60.46 -21.39
CA LYS A 283 3.23 61.85 -21.07
C LYS A 283 4.28 62.83 -21.59
N THR A 284 5.57 62.56 -21.34
CA THR A 284 6.66 63.43 -21.82
C THR A 284 6.73 63.49 -23.35
N VAL A 285 6.47 62.37 -24.04
CA VAL A 285 6.42 62.33 -25.50
C VAL A 285 5.25 63.18 -26.02
N ILE A 286 4.08 63.12 -25.38
CA ILE A 286 2.93 63.95 -25.76
C ILE A 286 3.24 65.44 -25.55
N GLU A 287 3.85 65.80 -24.42
CA GLU A 287 4.26 67.18 -24.12
C GLU A 287 5.28 67.71 -25.15
N ASP A 288 6.28 66.89 -25.53
CA ASP A 288 7.29 67.24 -26.53
C ASP A 288 6.67 67.45 -27.93
N ILE A 289 5.73 66.58 -28.33
CA ILE A 289 4.99 66.73 -29.58
C ILE A 289 4.15 68.02 -29.57
N ALA A 290 3.49 68.33 -28.45
CA ALA A 290 2.67 69.54 -28.31
C ALA A 290 3.52 70.81 -28.38
N LEU A 291 4.66 70.85 -27.67
CA LEU A 291 5.62 71.94 -27.73
C LEU A 291 6.16 72.12 -29.16
N THR A 292 6.52 71.03 -29.82
CA THR A 292 7.00 71.07 -31.21
C THR A 292 5.97 71.68 -32.16
N ARG A 293 4.68 71.33 -32.02
CA ARG A 293 3.59 71.97 -32.79
C ARG A 293 3.45 73.45 -32.48
N TYR A 294 3.43 73.82 -31.21
CA TYR A 294 3.33 75.21 -30.78
C TYR A 294 4.48 76.07 -31.33
N TYR A 295 5.72 75.57 -31.27
CA TYR A 295 6.88 76.26 -31.85
C TYR A 295 6.76 76.43 -33.37
N LYS A 296 6.17 75.45 -34.06
CA LYS A 296 5.93 75.55 -35.51
C LYS A 296 4.91 76.65 -35.83
N GLU A 297 3.80 76.70 -35.11
CA GLU A 297 2.78 77.75 -35.25
C GLU A 297 3.38 79.15 -34.98
N LEU A 298 4.21 79.27 -33.94
CA LEU A 298 4.86 80.53 -33.57
C LEU A 298 5.89 80.98 -34.64
N LEU A 299 6.56 80.02 -35.30
CA LEU A 299 7.45 80.30 -36.43
C LEU A 299 6.66 80.79 -37.66
N GLU A 300 5.53 80.16 -37.97
CA GLU A 300 4.63 80.58 -39.05
C GLU A 300 4.08 82.00 -38.80
N GLU A 301 3.67 82.29 -37.56
CA GLU A 301 3.20 83.63 -37.16
C GLU A 301 4.31 84.67 -37.24
N LYS A 302 5.52 84.34 -36.78
CA LYS A 302 6.70 85.20 -36.94
C LYS A 302 7.00 85.51 -38.41
N GLU A 303 6.93 84.51 -39.29
CA GLU A 303 7.12 84.73 -40.73
C GLU A 303 6.05 85.65 -41.33
N ASN A 304 4.79 85.49 -40.92
CA ASN A 304 3.70 86.36 -41.36
C ASN A 304 3.90 87.82 -40.89
N LEU A 305 4.23 88.03 -39.62
CA LEU A 305 4.52 89.36 -39.08
C LEU A 305 5.73 90.01 -39.78
N LEU A 306 6.76 89.23 -40.13
CA LEU A 306 7.90 89.75 -40.88
C LEU A 306 7.50 90.24 -42.28
N LYS A 307 6.64 89.51 -42.98
CA LYS A 307 6.08 89.94 -44.28
C LYS A 307 5.27 91.23 -44.12
N GLU A 308 4.42 91.31 -43.11
CA GLU A 308 3.60 92.49 -42.82
C GLU A 308 4.46 93.72 -42.50
N ILE A 309 5.56 93.55 -41.74
CA ILE A 309 6.54 94.61 -41.49
C ILE A 309 7.22 95.07 -42.80
N GLU A 310 7.57 94.14 -43.71
CA GLU A 310 8.13 94.50 -45.01
C GLU A 310 7.14 95.28 -45.88
N GLU A 311 5.87 94.89 -45.90
CA GLU A 311 4.80 95.61 -46.61
C GLU A 311 4.60 97.03 -46.04
N LEU A 312 4.58 97.16 -44.71
CA LEU A 312 4.51 98.44 -44.01
C LEU A 312 5.74 99.33 -44.31
N LYS A 313 6.93 98.74 -44.46
CA LYS A 313 8.12 99.50 -44.90
C LYS A 313 7.99 100.00 -46.33
N ARG A 314 7.52 99.16 -47.26
CA ARG A 314 7.30 99.56 -48.67
C ARG A 314 6.27 100.68 -48.79
N THR A 315 5.15 100.57 -48.07
CA THR A 315 4.11 101.61 -48.04
C THR A 315 4.61 102.90 -47.38
N LYS A 316 5.43 102.81 -46.32
CA LYS A 316 6.09 104.00 -45.75
C LYS A 316 7.06 104.65 -46.74
N GLU A 317 7.83 103.86 -47.48
CA GLU A 317 8.74 104.36 -48.51
C GLU A 317 7.96 105.06 -49.64
N SER A 318 6.85 104.49 -50.11
CA SER A 318 6.01 105.11 -51.13
C SER A 318 5.37 106.42 -50.67
N LEU A 319 4.82 106.46 -49.45
CA LEU A 319 4.28 107.70 -48.87
C LEU A 319 5.37 108.76 -48.67
N ASN A 320 6.59 108.37 -48.32
CA ASN A 320 7.70 109.29 -48.22
C ASN A 320 8.12 109.84 -49.59
N THR A 321 8.09 109.02 -50.65
CA THR A 321 8.35 109.50 -52.02
C THR A 321 7.25 110.44 -52.50
N GLU A 322 5.98 110.09 -52.29
CA GLU A 322 4.83 110.96 -52.62
C GLU A 322 4.93 112.30 -51.89
N ARG A 323 5.23 112.28 -50.59
CA ARG A 323 5.44 113.50 -49.80
C ARG A 323 6.64 114.32 -50.30
N GLN A 324 7.72 113.69 -50.78
CA GLN A 324 8.83 114.42 -51.39
C GLN A 324 8.47 115.01 -52.76
N GLU A 325 7.59 114.37 -53.52
CA GLU A 325 7.05 114.90 -54.76
C GLU A 325 6.12 116.08 -54.50
N GLU A 326 5.21 116.01 -53.53
CA GLU A 326 4.38 117.14 -53.07
C GLU A 326 5.26 118.34 -52.65
N ILE A 327 6.30 118.10 -51.83
CA ILE A 327 7.22 119.18 -51.43
C ILE A 327 7.94 119.79 -52.65
N ARG A 328 8.29 118.98 -53.66
CA ARG A 328 8.90 119.48 -54.90
C ARG A 328 7.90 120.25 -55.77
N GLU A 329 6.65 119.82 -55.86
CA GLU A 329 5.59 120.54 -56.56
C GLU A 329 5.27 121.88 -55.88
N ASP A 330 5.21 121.91 -54.55
CA ASP A 330 5.07 123.14 -53.75
C ASP A 330 6.27 124.07 -53.96
N ASP A 331 7.50 123.55 -53.98
CA ASP A 331 8.72 124.33 -54.28
C ASP A 331 8.76 124.85 -55.74
N LEU A 332 8.21 124.10 -56.70
CA LEU A 332 8.06 124.55 -58.10
C LEU A 332 6.96 125.60 -58.24
N GLN A 333 5.82 125.45 -57.57
CA GLN A 333 4.76 126.47 -57.52
C GLN A 333 5.23 127.75 -56.83
N MET A 334 6.05 127.65 -55.79
CA MET A 334 6.71 128.79 -55.14
C MET A 334 7.73 129.48 -56.04
N LYS A 335 8.40 128.75 -56.95
CA LYS A 335 9.27 129.32 -58.00
C LYS A 335 8.49 129.96 -59.14
N ASP A 336 7.36 129.40 -59.55
CA ASP A 336 6.49 129.96 -60.59
C ASP A 336 5.69 131.18 -60.08
N MET A 337 5.33 131.23 -58.79
CA MET A 337 4.85 132.45 -58.13
C MET A 337 5.99 133.46 -57.81
N GLY A 338 7.24 133.06 -58.02
CA GLY A 338 8.46 133.82 -57.76
C GLY A 338 9.18 134.32 -59.01
N MET A 339 8.49 134.40 -60.16
CA MET A 339 8.93 135.16 -61.34
C MET A 339 8.24 136.52 -61.39
N CYS A 340 8.41 137.31 -60.34
CA CYS A 340 8.34 138.79 -60.34
C CYS A 340 8.74 139.30 -58.94
N LEU A 341 10.03 139.30 -58.64
CA LEU A 341 10.82 140.41 -58.07
C LEU A 341 12.26 139.98 -57.77
#